data_AF-A0A6U3YPW3-F1
#
_entry.id   AF-A0A6U3YPW3-F1
#
_cell.length_a   1.000
_cell.length_b   1.000
_cell.length_c   1.000
_cell.angle_alpha   90.00
_cell.angle_beta   90.00
_cell.angle_gamma   90.00
#
_symmetry.space_group_name_H-M   'P 1'
#
loop_
_entity.id
_entity.type
_entity.pdbx_description
1 polymer ?
#
loop_
_entity_poly.entity_id
_entity_poly.type
_entity_poly.pdbx_seq_one_letter_code
_entity_poly.pdbx_strand_id
1 'polypeptide(L)'
;MGEPEVAWPALPWMKPPPPKVDGMVDGVAEAVKGAFVSILTRSFEGQTAGMDEKEELQPLLDMLQHSEYPNIRHGVNSEGVVEVRARKDIEGGSELFNQYRGEEELNMPYHRFFTRFGFVPGLTEPATALLEEKSTIFFARKKEV
;
A
#
# COMPACT_ATOMS: atom_id res chain seq x y z
N MET A 1 5.40 -15.60 51.96
CA MET A 1 6.59 -16.17 51.30
C MET A 1 6.17 -16.51 49.88
N GLY A 2 6.68 -15.79 48.88
CA GLY A 2 6.42 -16.12 47.47
C GLY A 2 7.35 -17.26 47.06
N GLU A 3 6.82 -18.25 46.35
CA GLU A 3 7.64 -19.34 45.82
C GLU A 3 8.66 -18.80 44.80
N PRO A 4 9.90 -19.33 44.78
CA PRO A 4 10.87 -18.95 43.78
C PRO A 4 10.41 -19.43 42.40
N GLU A 5 10.30 -18.51 41.47
CA GLU A 5 10.03 -18.77 40.06
C GLU A 5 11.11 -19.71 39.51
N VAL A 6 10.73 -20.93 39.14
CA VAL A 6 11.66 -21.94 38.62
C VAL A 6 12.12 -21.48 37.24
N ALA A 7 13.32 -20.90 37.17
CA ALA A 7 13.98 -20.57 35.92
C ALA A 7 14.32 -21.88 35.18
N TRP A 8 13.53 -22.18 34.15
CA TRP A 8 13.84 -23.27 33.23
C TRP A 8 15.22 -23.03 32.60
N PRO A 9 16.09 -24.05 32.50
CA PRO A 9 17.40 -23.89 31.87
C PRO A 9 17.20 -23.53 30.40
N ALA A 10 17.79 -22.40 29.98
CA ALA A 10 17.76 -21.96 28.59
C ALA A 10 18.38 -23.03 27.69
N LEU A 11 17.63 -23.48 26.68
CA LEU A 11 18.10 -24.48 25.73
C LEU A 11 19.20 -23.88 24.85
N PRO A 12 20.20 -24.66 24.39
CA PRO A 12 21.37 -24.15 23.66
C PRO A 12 21.06 -23.37 22.36
N TRP A 13 19.87 -23.56 21.79
CA TRP A 13 19.40 -22.87 20.58
C TRP A 13 18.45 -21.70 20.88
N MET A 14 18.09 -21.46 22.14
CA MET A 14 17.35 -20.26 22.53
C MET A 14 18.32 -19.08 22.54
N LYS A 15 18.19 -18.21 21.53
CA LYS A 15 18.83 -16.90 21.60
C LYS A 15 18.31 -16.19 22.86
N PRO A 16 19.19 -15.58 23.66
CA PRO A 16 18.72 -14.81 24.81
C PRO A 16 17.70 -13.79 24.32
N PRO A 17 16.61 -13.53 25.09
CA PRO A 17 15.69 -12.48 24.74
C PRO A 17 16.49 -11.18 24.58
N PRO A 18 16.18 -10.36 23.56
CA PRO A 18 16.89 -9.11 23.38
C PRO A 18 16.78 -8.29 24.68
N PRO A 19 17.83 -7.54 25.05
CA PRO A 19 17.79 -6.71 26.25
C PRO A 19 16.57 -5.81 26.19
N LYS A 20 15.85 -5.68 27.31
CA LYS A 20 14.77 -4.71 27.43
C LYS A 20 15.38 -3.34 27.19
N VAL A 21 14.99 -2.72 26.08
CA VAL A 21 15.40 -1.35 25.77
C VAL A 21 14.48 -0.44 26.58
N ASP A 22 15.01 0.19 27.62
CA ASP A 22 14.28 1.19 28.39
C ASP A 22 14.25 2.49 27.59
N GLY A 23 13.10 2.84 27.03
CA GLY A 23 12.89 4.05 26.22
C GLY A 23 12.29 3.77 24.85
N MET A 24 11.79 4.83 24.20
CA MET A 24 11.34 4.73 22.82
C MET A 24 12.58 4.61 21.93
N VAL A 25 12.67 3.55 21.12
CA VAL A 25 13.78 3.36 20.19
C VAL A 25 13.78 4.51 19.19
N ASP A 26 14.94 5.15 19.00
CA ASP A 26 15.09 6.22 18.00
C ASP A 26 14.62 5.74 16.62
N GLY A 27 13.81 6.55 15.94
CA GLY A 27 13.29 6.23 14.60
C GLY A 27 11.99 5.42 14.59
N VAL A 28 11.42 5.04 15.74
CA VAL A 28 10.12 4.33 15.77
C VAL A 28 9.00 5.15 15.13
N ALA A 29 8.96 6.46 15.38
CA ALA A 29 7.93 7.32 14.81
C ALA A 29 8.02 7.36 13.27
N GLU A 30 9.22 7.45 12.73
CA GLU A 30 9.51 7.42 11.30
C GLU A 30 9.18 6.06 10.69
N ALA A 31 9.55 4.97 11.36
CA ALA A 31 9.25 3.60 10.93
C ALA A 31 7.74 3.35 10.88
N VAL A 32 6.99 3.82 11.89
CA VAL A 32 5.53 3.73 11.91
C VAL A 32 4.93 4.53 10.75
N LYS A 33 5.36 5.78 10.53
CA LYS A 33 4.90 6.57 9.38
C LYS A 33 5.20 5.87 8.06
N GLY A 34 6.41 5.33 7.89
CA GLY A 34 6.80 4.56 6.71
C GLY A 34 5.91 3.34 6.49
N ALA A 35 5.60 2.59 7.56
CA ALA A 35 4.70 1.43 7.48
C ALA A 35 3.29 1.84 7.03
N PHE A 36 2.73 2.93 7.58
CA PHE A 36 1.42 3.43 7.15
C PHE A 36 1.42 3.86 5.68
N VAL A 37 2.46 4.58 5.23
CA VAL A 37 2.59 4.98 3.82
C VAL A 37 2.69 3.76 2.92
N SER A 38 3.50 2.76 3.29
CA SER A 38 3.64 1.53 2.51
C SER A 38 2.32 0.77 2.41
N ILE A 39 1.60 0.61 3.51
CA ILE A 39 0.29 -0.07 3.50
C ILE A 39 -0.70 0.68 2.63
N LEU A 40 -0.85 2.01 2.82
CA LEU A 40 -1.82 2.81 2.07
C LEU A 40 -1.55 2.82 0.56
N THR A 41 -0.27 2.86 0.16
CA THR A 41 0.13 3.04 -1.24
C THR A 41 0.28 1.72 -2.00
N ARG A 42 0.47 0.59 -1.30
CA ARG A 42 0.79 -0.71 -1.91
C ARG A 42 -0.17 -1.85 -1.54
N SER A 43 -1.19 -1.61 -0.71
CA SER A 43 -2.23 -2.61 -0.46
C SER A 43 -3.24 -2.69 -1.61
N PHE A 44 -3.60 -3.90 -1.99
CA PHE A 44 -4.64 -4.20 -2.97
C PHE A 44 -5.81 -4.87 -2.27
N GLU A 45 -7.04 -4.63 -2.76
CA GLU A 45 -8.17 -5.45 -2.37
C GLU A 45 -7.99 -6.86 -2.94
N GLY A 46 -7.71 -7.82 -2.06
CA GLY A 46 -7.54 -9.21 -2.41
C GLY A 46 -8.86 -9.80 -2.89
N GLN A 47 -8.88 -10.28 -4.13
CA GLN A 47 -9.97 -11.11 -4.65
C GLN A 47 -9.84 -12.54 -4.12
N THR A 48 -9.88 -12.73 -2.80
CA THR A 48 -9.89 -14.10 -2.25
C THR A 48 -11.31 -14.64 -2.41
N ALA A 49 -11.48 -15.70 -3.21
CA ALA A 49 -12.78 -16.31 -3.49
C ALA A 49 -13.55 -16.63 -2.19
N GLY A 50 -14.54 -15.82 -1.85
CA GLY A 50 -15.50 -16.09 -0.77
C GLY A 50 -15.15 -15.59 0.63
N MET A 51 -14.14 -14.74 0.81
CA MET A 51 -13.96 -14.00 2.07
C MET A 51 -14.14 -12.50 1.85
N ASP A 52 -14.60 -11.79 2.89
CA ASP A 52 -14.76 -10.33 2.91
C ASP A 52 -13.54 -9.62 2.29
N GLU A 53 -13.77 -8.51 1.60
CA GLU A 53 -12.74 -7.67 1.00
C GLU A 53 -11.61 -7.40 2.00
N LYS A 54 -10.45 -8.04 1.80
CA LYS A 54 -9.25 -7.86 2.63
C LYS A 54 -8.21 -7.12 1.83
N GLU A 55 -7.65 -6.07 2.42
CA GLU A 55 -6.46 -5.42 1.87
C GLU A 55 -5.22 -6.27 2.16
N GLU A 56 -4.45 -6.59 1.12
CA GLU A 56 -3.24 -7.38 1.22
C GLU A 56 -2.07 -6.77 0.44
N LEU A 57 -0.85 -7.02 0.90
CA LEU A 57 0.36 -6.69 0.18
C LEU A 57 0.69 -7.85 -0.76
N GLN A 58 0.77 -7.56 -2.06
CA GLN A 58 1.09 -8.53 -3.09
C GLN A 58 2.46 -8.20 -3.68
N PRO A 59 3.55 -8.87 -3.22
CA PRO A 59 4.88 -8.64 -3.75
C PRO A 59 4.92 -8.83 -5.26
N LEU A 60 5.73 -8.02 -5.95
CA LEU A 60 5.86 -7.97 -7.41
C LEU A 60 4.71 -7.23 -8.11
N LEU A 61 3.45 -7.50 -7.73
CA LEU A 61 2.33 -6.75 -8.28
C LEU A 61 2.37 -5.28 -7.82
N ASP A 62 2.77 -5.08 -6.56
CA ASP A 62 2.95 -3.78 -5.94
C ASP A 62 4.01 -2.91 -6.61
N MET A 63 4.93 -3.48 -7.41
CA MET A 63 5.95 -2.73 -8.14
C MET A 63 5.46 -2.15 -9.47
N LEU A 64 4.34 -2.63 -9.99
CA LEU A 64 3.76 -2.15 -11.25
C LEU A 64 3.15 -0.77 -11.05
N GLN A 65 3.35 0.14 -12.01
CA GLN A 65 2.77 1.47 -11.94
C GLN A 65 1.32 1.49 -12.42
N HIS A 66 0.58 2.51 -11.98
CA HIS A 66 -0.78 2.74 -12.42
C HIS A 66 -0.84 3.31 -13.85
N SER A 67 -1.80 2.81 -14.63
CA SER A 67 -2.33 3.46 -15.82
C SER A 67 -3.83 3.19 -15.89
N GLU A 68 -4.61 4.17 -16.37
CA GLU A 68 -6.02 3.96 -16.73
C GLU A 68 -6.18 2.98 -17.90
N TYR A 69 -5.14 2.86 -18.74
CA TYR A 69 -5.09 1.93 -19.86
C TYR A 69 -3.99 0.88 -19.64
N PRO A 70 -4.15 -0.02 -18.66
CA PRO A 70 -3.10 -0.96 -18.29
C PRO A 70 -2.84 -1.96 -19.41
N ASN A 71 -1.58 -2.38 -19.56
CA ASN A 71 -1.19 -3.41 -20.53
C ASN A 71 -1.17 -4.82 -19.93
N ILE A 72 -1.37 -4.94 -18.62
CA ILE A 72 -1.59 -6.20 -17.90
C ILE A 72 -2.95 -6.21 -17.20
N ARG A 73 -3.41 -7.40 -16.82
CA ARG A 73 -4.49 -7.63 -15.86
C ARG A 73 -4.01 -8.67 -14.86
N HIS A 74 -4.49 -8.58 -13.63
CA HIS A 74 -4.21 -9.58 -12.61
C HIS A 74 -5.52 -10.12 -12.01
N GLY A 75 -5.44 -11.28 -11.38
CA GLY A 75 -6.54 -11.91 -10.66
C GLY A 75 -6.01 -13.06 -9.82
N VAL A 76 -6.86 -13.63 -8.97
CA VAL A 76 -6.50 -14.80 -8.15
C VAL A 76 -7.15 -16.03 -8.76
N ASN A 77 -6.37 -17.08 -8.99
CA ASN A 77 -6.91 -18.34 -9.51
C ASN A 77 -7.52 -19.22 -8.41
N SER A 78 -8.06 -20.37 -8.78
CA SER A 78 -8.70 -21.31 -7.83
C SER A 78 -7.76 -21.87 -6.76
N GLU A 79 -6.45 -21.74 -6.95
CA GLU A 79 -5.42 -22.18 -6.00
C GLU A 79 -4.96 -21.06 -5.06
N GLY A 80 -5.55 -19.86 -5.18
CA GLY A 80 -5.15 -18.70 -4.39
C GLY A 80 -3.88 -18.01 -4.90
N VAL A 81 -3.45 -18.32 -6.12
CA VAL A 81 -2.24 -17.73 -6.74
C VAL A 81 -2.63 -16.50 -7.54
N VAL A 82 -1.87 -15.41 -7.36
CA VAL A 82 -1.98 -14.21 -8.18
C VAL A 82 -1.45 -14.49 -9.57
N GLU A 83 -2.33 -14.45 -10.58
CA GLU A 83 -2.00 -14.57 -11.98
C GLU A 83 -1.95 -13.20 -12.64
N VAL A 84 -0.85 -12.91 -13.34
CA VAL A 84 -0.71 -11.70 -14.17
C VAL A 84 -0.70 -12.10 -15.63
N ARG A 85 -1.58 -11.48 -16.44
CA ARG A 85 -1.73 -11.77 -17.87
C ARG A 85 -1.65 -10.49 -18.68
N ALA A 86 -0.99 -10.54 -19.83
CA ALA A 86 -1.00 -9.44 -20.79
C ALA A 86 -2.44 -9.18 -21.31
N ARG A 87 -2.80 -7.91 -21.48
CA ARG A 87 -4.07 -7.48 -22.10
C ARG A 87 -3.93 -7.20 -23.59
N LYS A 88 -2.70 -6.99 -24.05
CA LYS A 88 -2.30 -6.69 -25.42
C LYS A 88 -0.88 -7.18 -25.64
N ASP A 89 -0.42 -7.14 -26.88
CA ASP A 89 1.00 -7.37 -27.18
C ASP A 89 1.86 -6.32 -26.48
N ILE A 90 2.95 -6.76 -25.85
CA ILE A 90 3.87 -5.91 -25.08
C ILE A 90 5.26 -6.05 -25.70
N GLU A 91 5.79 -4.93 -26.19
CA GLU A 91 7.12 -4.89 -26.77
C GLU A 91 8.20 -5.05 -25.69
N GLY A 92 9.29 -5.74 -26.02
CA GLY A 92 10.43 -5.89 -25.13
C GLY A 92 11.00 -4.52 -24.74
N GLY A 93 11.17 -4.30 -23.43
CA GLY A 93 11.64 -3.01 -22.88
C GLY A 93 10.53 -2.02 -22.55
N SER A 94 9.27 -2.31 -22.88
CA SER A 94 8.14 -1.51 -22.41
C SER A 94 7.86 -1.76 -20.93
N GLU A 95 7.43 -0.70 -20.23
CA GLU A 95 6.98 -0.81 -18.84
C GLU A 95 5.65 -1.57 -18.74
N LEU A 96 5.48 -2.32 -17.65
CA LEU A 96 4.24 -3.01 -17.33
C LEU A 96 3.38 -2.14 -16.41
N PHE A 97 2.16 -1.86 -16.85
CA PHE A 97 1.21 -1.02 -16.15
C PHE A 97 0.01 -1.83 -15.67
N ASN A 98 -0.30 -1.68 -14.39
CA ASN A 98 -1.52 -2.17 -13.75
C ASN A 98 -2.53 -1.03 -13.61
N GLN A 99 -3.79 -1.34 -13.31
CA GLN A 99 -4.77 -0.35 -12.89
C GLN A 99 -5.02 -0.53 -11.40
N TYR A 100 -4.64 0.45 -10.57
CA TYR A 100 -4.89 0.39 -9.12
C TYR A 100 -6.38 0.54 -8.84
N ARG A 101 -7.00 1.54 -9.47
CA ARG A 101 -8.43 1.83 -9.53
C ARG A 101 -8.74 2.55 -10.83
N GLY A 102 -9.97 2.44 -11.32
CA GLY A 102 -10.42 3.25 -12.44
C GLY A 102 -10.48 4.73 -12.04
N GLU A 103 -9.91 5.60 -12.87
CA GLU A 103 -9.96 7.06 -12.66
C GLU A 103 -11.39 7.61 -12.75
N GLU A 104 -12.30 6.89 -13.43
CA GLU A 104 -13.72 7.22 -13.52
C GLU A 104 -14.55 6.72 -12.33
N GLU A 105 -13.96 5.96 -11.40
CA GLU A 105 -14.69 5.46 -10.23
C GLU A 105 -15.09 6.63 -9.31
N LEU A 106 -16.40 6.84 -9.15
CA LEU A 106 -16.95 7.93 -8.31
C LEU A 106 -16.49 7.90 -6.84
N ASN A 107 -16.06 6.74 -6.36
CA ASN A 107 -15.56 6.54 -5.01
C ASN A 107 -14.08 6.96 -4.83
N MET A 108 -13.35 7.25 -5.92
CA MET A 108 -11.92 7.56 -5.96
C MET A 108 -11.58 8.89 -6.67
N PRO A 109 -12.15 10.03 -6.23
CA PRO A 109 -11.76 11.34 -6.74
C PRO A 109 -10.28 11.66 -6.46
N TYR A 110 -9.70 12.60 -7.22
CA TYR A 110 -8.27 12.91 -7.17
C TYR A 110 -7.69 13.21 -5.78
N HIS A 111 -8.44 13.89 -4.89
CA HIS A 111 -7.95 14.07 -3.50
C HIS A 111 -7.76 12.74 -2.78
N ARG A 112 -8.68 11.77 -2.95
CA ARG A 112 -8.56 10.45 -2.35
C ARG A 112 -7.41 9.67 -2.98
N PHE A 113 -7.31 9.72 -4.30
CA PHE A 113 -6.23 9.08 -5.05
C PHE A 113 -4.86 9.58 -4.55
N PHE A 114 -4.69 10.89 -4.40
CA PHE A 114 -3.47 11.48 -3.86
C PHE A 114 -3.19 11.07 -2.41
N THR A 115 -4.19 11.13 -1.53
CA THR A 115 -3.98 10.73 -0.12
C THR A 115 -3.68 9.25 0.04
N ARG A 116 -4.12 8.40 -0.91
CA ARG A 116 -3.90 6.96 -0.88
C ARG A 116 -2.57 6.57 -1.53
N PHE A 117 -2.28 7.09 -2.72
CA PHE A 117 -1.17 6.63 -3.58
C PHE A 117 -0.02 7.64 -3.68
N GLY A 118 -0.19 8.87 -3.20
CA GLY A 118 0.86 9.90 -3.20
C GLY A 118 1.04 10.64 -4.53
N PHE A 119 0.17 10.41 -5.51
CA PHE A 119 0.17 11.12 -6.79
C PHE A 119 -1.26 11.31 -7.33
N VAL A 120 -1.41 12.14 -8.36
CA VAL A 120 -2.66 12.29 -9.11
C VAL A 120 -2.38 11.93 -10.57
N PRO A 121 -3.12 11.00 -11.19
CA PRO A 121 -2.90 10.64 -12.58
C PRO A 121 -3.04 11.86 -13.51
N GLY A 122 -2.16 11.95 -14.50
CA GLY A 122 -2.15 13.04 -15.50
C GLY A 122 -1.65 14.40 -14.99
N LEU A 123 -1.37 14.56 -13.69
CA LEU A 123 -0.90 15.81 -13.13
C LEU A 123 0.64 15.87 -13.14
N THR A 124 1.19 16.96 -13.66
CA THR A 124 2.66 17.14 -13.80
C THR A 124 3.20 18.26 -12.92
N GLU A 125 2.29 19.07 -12.38
CA GLU A 125 2.56 20.16 -11.48
C GLU A 125 3.08 19.65 -10.13
N PRO A 126 4.08 20.32 -9.53
CA PRO A 126 4.56 19.94 -8.21
C PRO A 126 3.45 20.00 -7.16
N ALA A 127 3.34 18.95 -6.34
CA ALA A 127 2.35 18.87 -5.26
C ALA A 127 2.40 20.07 -4.31
N THR A 128 3.59 20.63 -4.07
CA THR A 128 3.78 21.83 -3.24
C THR A 128 3.04 23.04 -3.80
N ALA A 129 3.12 23.28 -5.11
CA ALA A 129 2.44 24.41 -5.76
C ALA A 129 0.91 24.25 -5.65
N LEU A 130 0.41 23.04 -5.91
CA LEU A 130 -1.02 22.73 -5.85
C LEU A 130 -1.61 22.87 -4.43
N LEU A 131 -0.80 22.56 -3.40
CA LEU A 131 -1.19 22.73 -2.01
C LEU A 131 -1.20 24.21 -1.60
N GLU A 132 -0.19 24.98 -2.01
CA GLU A 132 -0.09 26.43 -1.75
C GLU A 132 -1.24 27.21 -2.39
N GLU A 133 -1.60 26.85 -3.63
CA GLU A 133 -2.70 27.45 -4.38
C GLU A 133 -4.09 27.00 -3.90
N LYS A 134 -4.15 26.09 -2.92
CA LYS A 134 -5.38 25.43 -2.45
C LYS A 134 -6.21 24.89 -3.61
N SER A 135 -5.54 24.15 -4.50
CA SER A 135 -6.16 23.55 -5.69
C SER A 135 -7.44 22.79 -5.33
N THR A 136 -8.47 22.93 -6.15
CA THR A 136 -9.74 22.21 -5.97
C THR A 136 -9.59 20.70 -6.07
N ILE A 137 -8.43 20.23 -6.58
CA ILE A 137 -8.03 18.82 -6.59
C ILE A 137 -7.96 18.27 -5.16
N PHE A 138 -7.42 19.05 -4.20
CA PHE A 138 -7.24 18.64 -2.80
C PHE A 138 -8.26 19.28 -1.86
N PHE A 139 -8.70 20.50 -2.17
CA PHE A 139 -9.60 21.28 -1.33
C PHE A 139 -10.96 21.39 -1.99
N ALA A 140 -11.79 20.37 -1.79
CA ALA A 140 -13.17 20.36 -2.29
C ALA A 140 -13.90 21.62 -1.79
N ARG A 141 -14.33 22.47 -2.72
CA ARG A 141 -15.16 23.64 -2.37
C ARG A 141 -16.53 23.12 -1.96
N LYS A 142 -17.01 23.49 -0.76
CA LYS A 142 -18.42 23.28 -0.40
C LYS A 142 -19.27 23.97 -1.47
N LYS A 143 -20.20 23.22 -2.07
CA LYS A 143 -21.24 23.78 -2.93
C LYS A 143 -22.09 24.68 -2.03
N GLU A 144 -22.09 25.99 -2.27
CA GLU A 144 -23.10 26.86 -1.66
C GLU A 144 -24.46 26.41 -2.18
N VAL A 145 -25.36 26.06 -1.26
CA VAL A 145 -26.76 25.73 -1.51
C VAL A 145 -27.60 26.90 -1.05
#